data_AF-A0A5D0UAD5-F1
#
_entry.id   AF-A0A5D0UAD5-F1
#
_cell.length_a   1.000
_cell.length_b   1.000
_cell.length_c   1.000
_cell.angle_alpha   90.00
_cell.angle_beta   90.00
_cell.angle_gamma   90.00
#
_symmetry.space_group_name_H-M   'P 1'
#
loop_
_entity.id
_entity.type
_entity.pdbx_description
1 polymer ?
#
loop_
_entity_poly.entity_id
_entity_poly.type
_entity_poly.pdbx_seq_one_letter_code
_entity_poly.pdbx_strand_id
1 'polypeptide(L)'
;MWTTGTTGRTAAAGAAAVTVLALAAVPARAADPADATVVPVQVTGDPAKRFNLVVLGDGYTPADMPKFRTNLAAHLNDLWTIEPFKSYRSYINVYAVEIPSGESGVSCDPSLSSPRRTTPLRMAFWSGCREDGIQRLLVMDSAAAKTYADLVPGASLANRQILALANSDTYGGAGGAYATASGGNAMSALIAPHELGHSLGGLQDEYDYYQRGVPGGTYTGPEPDSIHHTLLTEEEMKTQKQKWWRWLGERSESGGTIGRYEGGIYFSKGVWRPSQHSMMKTLGYYFDQVARERMTQRISAKVNLVQAHTPTDAPVGADRVLWVETMHPTGHQLSITWTVDGKPVRATTPAGNGAAGANLDLSRLHLKKGTHTVQATVVDPTGFVRDPAVRSSAALTQVRTWTVDTGVKTPPGDVPVDFSSSTPTDKPVGADSVVYAETSHPVRSVPSVRWELDGRRVKGGDRDIYLGRFHLSKGTHKLVARVGSKSRAWTIDAEPPTVKYELSKAAQVRPGHTPEYVFDGPFTMRLTGADDHAGVVVSEFRVDGDGWFNYFGWPTDSSAPWLFTENGTVIDSLTYGKLGKGRHTIEYRAMDTAGNTTTAAEFKVTLR
;
A
#
# COMPACT_ATOMS: atom_id res chain seq x y z
N MET A 1 -57.94 -14.97 79.01
CA MET A 1 -59.11 -15.12 78.11
C MET A 1 -58.59 -14.88 76.69
N TRP A 2 -58.59 -15.93 75.86
CA TRP A 2 -58.61 -16.02 74.38
C TRP A 2 -58.56 -14.65 73.63
N THR A 3 -57.78 -14.38 72.56
CA THR A 3 -57.43 -15.20 71.38
C THR A 3 -56.47 -14.41 70.44
N THR A 4 -55.50 -15.13 69.84
CA THR A 4 -54.94 -15.08 68.46
C THR A 4 -54.69 -13.79 67.66
N GLY A 5 -53.52 -13.73 66.98
CA GLY A 5 -53.33 -12.90 65.79
C GLY A 5 -51.91 -12.81 65.20
N THR A 6 -51.45 -13.90 64.56
CA THR A 6 -50.58 -13.94 63.36
C THR A 6 -49.20 -13.24 63.30
N THR A 7 -48.22 -14.13 63.18
CA THR A 7 -46.83 -14.05 62.67
C THR A 7 -46.53 -13.08 61.52
N GLY A 8 -45.47 -12.27 61.73
CA GLY A 8 -44.62 -11.70 60.68
C GLY A 8 -43.19 -11.57 61.23
N ARG A 9 -42.29 -12.51 60.88
CA ARG A 9 -40.86 -12.44 61.25
C ARG A 9 -40.11 -11.70 60.15
N THR A 10 -39.73 -10.45 60.41
CA THR A 10 -38.66 -9.76 59.70
C THR A 10 -37.32 -10.26 60.24
N ALA A 11 -36.56 -10.98 59.42
CA ALA A 11 -35.20 -11.38 59.73
C ALA A 11 -34.26 -10.19 59.45
N ALA A 12 -33.63 -9.67 60.51
CA ALA A 12 -32.54 -8.72 60.42
C ALA A 12 -31.28 -9.45 59.91
N ALA A 13 -30.83 -9.12 58.70
CA ALA A 13 -29.55 -9.59 58.17
C ALA A 13 -28.41 -8.80 58.82
N GLY A 14 -27.54 -9.48 59.58
CA GLY A 14 -26.31 -8.91 60.12
C GLY A 14 -25.33 -8.58 58.99
N ALA A 15 -24.85 -7.35 58.98
CA ALA A 15 -23.81 -6.90 58.06
C ALA A 15 -22.46 -7.50 58.47
N ALA A 16 -21.95 -8.45 57.68
CA ALA A 16 -20.55 -8.84 57.72
C ALA A 16 -19.73 -7.77 56.98
N ALA A 17 -18.90 -7.03 57.72
CA ALA A 17 -17.93 -6.11 57.14
C ALA A 17 -16.84 -6.91 56.42
N VAL A 18 -16.92 -6.98 55.09
CA VAL A 18 -15.84 -7.48 54.24
C VAL A 18 -14.84 -6.33 54.09
N THR A 19 -13.71 -6.43 54.79
CA THR A 19 -12.57 -5.54 54.59
C THR A 19 -11.99 -5.80 53.20
N VAL A 20 -12.33 -4.95 52.23
CA VAL A 20 -11.69 -4.95 50.91
C VAL A 20 -10.26 -4.45 51.12
N LEU A 21 -9.29 -5.37 51.13
CA LEU A 21 -7.89 -5.00 50.95
C LEU A 21 -7.76 -4.35 49.57
N ALA A 22 -7.47 -3.06 49.54
CA ALA A 22 -7.07 -2.38 48.33
C ALA A 22 -5.79 -3.04 47.81
N LEU A 23 -5.91 -3.83 46.75
CA LEU A 23 -4.78 -4.26 45.95
C LEU A 23 -4.12 -2.99 45.41
N ALA A 24 -2.94 -2.64 45.95
CA ALA A 24 -2.10 -1.61 45.38
C ALA A 24 -1.82 -1.99 43.92
N ALA A 25 -2.31 -1.18 42.97
CA ALA A 25 -2.03 -1.37 41.56
C ALA A 25 -0.52 -1.35 41.37
N VAL A 26 0.05 -2.46 40.89
CA VAL A 26 1.45 -2.50 40.46
C VAL A 26 1.62 -1.42 39.39
N PRO A 27 2.62 -0.52 39.47
CA PRO A 27 2.80 0.51 38.48
C PRO A 27 2.96 -0.13 37.09
N ALA A 28 2.16 0.33 36.12
CA ALA A 28 2.22 -0.14 34.75
C ALA A 28 3.64 0.04 34.21
N ARG A 29 4.32 -1.08 33.95
CA ARG A 29 5.65 -1.09 33.32
C ARG A 29 5.45 -1.25 31.81
N ALA A 30 6.22 -0.51 31.02
CA ALA A 30 6.35 -0.82 29.59
C ALA A 30 6.92 -2.24 29.46
N ALA A 31 6.35 -3.05 28.56
CA ALA A 31 6.85 -4.41 28.31
C ALA A 31 8.32 -4.38 27.85
N ASP A 32 9.04 -5.45 28.17
CA ASP A 32 10.40 -5.67 27.69
C ASP A 32 10.34 -6.17 26.23
N PRO A 33 11.31 -5.87 25.35
CA PRO A 33 11.43 -6.53 24.05
C PRO A 33 11.21 -8.04 24.02
N ALA A 34 11.51 -8.75 25.12
CA ALA A 34 11.25 -10.18 25.27
C ALA A 34 9.76 -10.57 25.26
N ASP A 35 8.85 -9.63 25.55
CA ASP A 35 7.40 -9.87 25.58
C ASP A 35 6.73 -9.60 24.23
N ALA A 36 7.47 -9.02 23.27
CA ALA A 36 6.95 -8.70 21.94
C ALA A 36 6.89 -9.95 21.04
N THR A 37 5.84 -10.04 20.22
CA THR A 37 5.66 -11.14 19.27
C THR A 37 5.74 -10.64 17.83
N VAL A 38 6.62 -11.23 17.03
CA VAL A 38 6.68 -10.97 15.59
C VAL A 38 5.70 -11.89 14.87
N VAL A 39 4.71 -11.30 14.20
CA VAL A 39 3.67 -12.01 13.45
C VAL A 39 3.82 -11.71 11.96
N PRO A 40 4.11 -12.70 11.11
CA PRO A 40 4.07 -12.53 9.67
C PRO A 40 2.63 -12.31 9.21
N VAL A 41 2.36 -11.19 8.55
CA VAL A 41 1.01 -10.83 8.03
C VAL A 41 0.92 -11.09 6.53
N GLN A 42 2.01 -10.83 5.81
CA GLN A 42 2.18 -11.16 4.40
C GLN A 42 3.66 -11.45 4.14
N VAL A 43 3.99 -12.61 3.59
CA VAL A 43 5.37 -12.97 3.23
C VAL A 43 5.42 -13.39 1.77
N THR A 44 6.07 -12.59 0.94
CA THR A 44 6.18 -12.78 -0.51
C THR A 44 7.58 -13.27 -0.93
N GLY A 45 8.48 -13.47 0.03
CA GLY A 45 9.81 -14.04 -0.16
C GLY A 45 10.70 -13.84 1.07
N ASP A 46 11.95 -14.27 0.95
CA ASP A 46 12.98 -14.09 1.97
C ASP A 46 13.07 -12.61 2.41
N PRO A 47 12.90 -12.30 3.71
CA PRO A 47 13.02 -10.94 4.24
C PRO A 47 14.31 -10.24 3.84
N ALA A 48 15.44 -10.94 3.71
CA ALA A 48 16.70 -10.34 3.29
C ALA A 48 16.68 -9.82 1.84
N LYS A 49 15.72 -10.27 1.03
CA LYS A 49 15.59 -9.92 -0.40
C LYS A 49 14.28 -9.17 -0.73
N ARG A 50 13.50 -8.81 0.28
CA ARG A 50 12.22 -8.11 0.15
C ARG A 50 12.25 -6.77 0.86
N PHE A 51 11.33 -5.90 0.46
CA PHE A 51 10.99 -4.73 1.24
C PHE A 51 10.16 -5.21 2.44
N ASN A 52 10.59 -4.92 3.66
CA ASN A 52 9.89 -5.28 4.89
C ASN A 52 9.20 -4.04 5.46
N LEU A 53 7.87 -4.00 5.35
CA LEU A 53 7.05 -3.07 6.12
C LEU A 53 6.82 -3.67 7.51
N VAL A 54 7.44 -3.07 8.52
CA VAL A 54 7.33 -3.53 9.91
C VAL A 54 6.37 -2.60 10.65
N VAL A 55 5.23 -3.16 11.07
CA VAL A 55 4.18 -2.42 11.74
C VAL A 55 4.19 -2.71 13.24
N LEU A 56 4.35 -1.67 14.05
CA LEU A 56 4.43 -1.75 15.50
C LEU A 56 3.12 -1.27 16.14
N GLY A 57 2.61 -1.99 17.14
CA GLY A 57 1.47 -1.52 17.94
C GLY A 57 1.93 -0.83 19.22
N ASP A 58 1.37 0.33 19.56
CA ASP A 58 1.60 1.00 20.85
C ASP A 58 0.29 1.41 21.53
N GLY A 59 0.23 1.32 22.86
CA GLY A 59 -0.98 1.57 23.63
C GLY A 59 -2.03 0.46 23.53
N TYR A 60 -1.68 -0.70 22.97
CA TYR A 60 -2.54 -1.88 22.96
C TYR A 60 -2.13 -2.80 24.12
N THR A 61 -3.02 -3.01 25.08
CA THR A 61 -2.82 -4.02 26.13
C THR A 61 -2.96 -5.43 25.55
N PRO A 62 -2.62 -6.51 26.27
CA PRO A 62 -2.95 -7.87 25.84
C PRO A 62 -4.42 -8.06 25.44
N ALA A 63 -5.35 -7.39 26.12
CA ALA A 63 -6.78 -7.42 25.81
C ALA A 63 -7.13 -6.64 24.52
N ASP A 64 -6.33 -5.64 24.15
CA ASP A 64 -6.53 -4.83 22.94
C ASP A 64 -5.85 -5.42 21.70
N MET A 65 -5.07 -6.50 21.82
CA MET A 65 -4.37 -7.10 20.67
C MET A 65 -5.29 -7.50 19.51
N PRO A 66 -6.50 -8.04 19.73
CA PRO A 66 -7.47 -8.22 18.65
C PRO A 66 -7.79 -6.90 17.93
N LYS A 67 -7.94 -5.78 18.66
CA LYS A 67 -8.15 -4.44 18.08
C LYS A 67 -6.95 -3.99 17.24
N PHE A 68 -5.72 -4.22 17.71
CA PHE A 68 -4.51 -3.93 16.91
C PHE A 68 -4.53 -4.67 15.57
N ARG A 69 -4.83 -5.97 15.57
CA ARG A 69 -4.90 -6.78 14.35
C ARG A 69 -5.99 -6.29 13.40
N THR A 70 -7.16 -5.92 13.92
CA THR A 70 -8.25 -5.33 13.12
C THR A 70 -7.83 -3.99 12.51
N ASN A 71 -7.23 -3.10 13.30
CA ASN A 71 -6.74 -1.81 12.80
C ASN A 71 -5.67 -2.02 11.72
N LEU A 72 -4.70 -2.90 11.96
CA LEU A 72 -3.67 -3.24 10.98
C LEU A 72 -4.28 -3.77 9.66
N ALA A 73 -5.26 -4.68 9.75
CA ALA A 73 -5.92 -5.21 8.57
C ALA A 73 -6.62 -4.12 7.74
N ALA A 74 -7.29 -3.16 8.40
CA ALA A 74 -7.92 -2.03 7.73
C ALA A 74 -6.89 -1.12 7.03
N HIS A 75 -5.79 -0.78 7.71
CA HIS A 75 -4.71 0.05 7.14
C HIS A 75 -4.05 -0.61 5.93
N LEU A 76 -3.76 -1.91 6.01
CA LEU A 76 -3.17 -2.63 4.89
C LEU A 76 -4.14 -2.73 3.72
N ASN A 77 -5.44 -2.85 3.97
CA ASN A 77 -6.41 -2.94 2.91
C ASN A 77 -6.42 -1.68 2.03
N ASP A 78 -6.51 -0.51 2.64
CA ASP A 78 -6.47 0.77 1.93
C ASP A 78 -5.11 0.96 1.24
N LEU A 79 -4.02 0.57 1.90
CA LEU A 79 -2.69 0.62 1.30
C LEU A 79 -2.63 -0.21 0.00
N TRP A 80 -3.27 -1.38 -0.06
CA TRP A 80 -3.28 -2.25 -1.24
C TRP A 80 -4.21 -1.80 -2.36
N THR A 81 -5.05 -0.78 -2.15
CA THR A 81 -5.82 -0.15 -3.23
C THR A 81 -5.11 1.06 -3.83
N ILE A 82 -4.06 1.55 -3.15
CA ILE A 82 -3.31 2.75 -3.54
C ILE A 82 -2.09 2.38 -4.41
N GLU A 83 -1.96 3.00 -5.57
CA GLU A 83 -0.74 2.88 -6.37
C GLU A 83 0.40 3.74 -5.78
N PRO A 84 1.66 3.25 -5.76
CA PRO A 84 2.15 2.03 -6.38
C PRO A 84 2.12 0.78 -5.47
N PHE A 85 1.64 0.88 -4.23
CA PHE A 85 1.61 -0.25 -3.30
C PHE A 85 0.78 -1.43 -3.84
N LYS A 86 -0.33 -1.14 -4.53
CA LYS A 86 -1.16 -2.12 -5.24
C LYS A 86 -0.36 -2.94 -6.25
N SER A 87 0.25 -2.30 -7.25
CA SER A 87 1.00 -2.99 -8.32
C SER A 87 2.30 -3.64 -7.84
N TYR A 88 2.91 -3.13 -6.76
CA TYR A 88 4.17 -3.64 -6.21
C TYR A 88 3.98 -4.47 -4.94
N ARG A 89 2.76 -4.92 -4.63
CA ARG A 89 2.45 -5.67 -3.40
C ARG A 89 3.34 -6.89 -3.18
N SER A 90 3.73 -7.57 -4.26
CA SER A 90 4.62 -8.73 -4.22
C SER A 90 6.06 -8.40 -3.76
N TYR A 91 6.45 -7.14 -3.74
CA TYR A 91 7.78 -6.69 -3.28
C TYR A 91 7.84 -6.61 -1.75
N ILE A 92 6.67 -6.61 -1.11
CA ILE A 92 6.49 -6.19 0.27
C ILE A 92 6.14 -7.40 1.14
N ASN A 93 7.03 -7.69 2.07
CA ASN A 93 6.69 -8.44 3.26
C ASN A 93 6.09 -7.49 4.31
N VAL A 94 5.07 -7.96 5.02
CA VAL A 94 4.49 -7.24 6.17
C VAL A 94 4.64 -8.09 7.42
N TYR A 95 5.25 -7.49 8.43
CA TYR A 95 5.39 -8.06 9.76
C TYR A 95 4.71 -7.14 10.77
N ALA A 96 3.82 -7.68 11.58
CA ALA A 96 3.35 -7.01 12.78
C ALA A 96 4.30 -7.35 13.93
N VAL A 97 4.68 -6.37 14.73
CA VAL A 97 5.30 -6.59 16.03
C VAL A 97 4.27 -6.20 17.06
N GLU A 98 3.68 -7.22 17.69
CA GLU A 98 2.71 -7.08 18.77
C GLU A 98 3.48 -6.77 20.05
N ILE A 99 3.35 -5.53 20.54
CA ILE A 99 4.08 -5.04 21.72
C ILE A 99 3.06 -4.77 22.83
N PRO A 100 2.89 -5.69 23.80
CA PRO A 100 1.94 -5.50 24.89
C PRO A 100 2.24 -4.22 25.68
N SER A 101 1.29 -3.30 25.72
CA SER A 101 1.40 -2.10 26.54
C SER A 101 0.84 -2.36 27.94
N GLY A 102 1.44 -1.74 28.96
CA GLY A 102 0.98 -1.84 30.35
C GLY A 102 -0.36 -1.13 30.59
N GLU A 103 -0.76 -0.24 29.68
CA GLU A 103 -2.03 0.47 29.70
C GLU A 103 -2.57 0.70 28.28
N SER A 104 -3.89 0.88 28.18
CA SER A 104 -4.60 1.09 26.91
C SER A 104 -4.62 2.57 26.52
N GLY A 105 -4.30 2.87 25.27
CA GLY A 105 -4.23 4.23 24.73
C GLY A 105 -2.82 4.82 24.70
N VAL A 106 -2.68 6.03 24.16
CA VAL A 106 -1.41 6.79 24.10
C VAL A 106 -1.49 8.11 24.87
N SER A 107 -0.36 8.82 25.03
CA SER A 107 -0.30 10.02 25.86
C SER A 107 -0.98 11.23 25.21
N CYS A 108 -1.59 12.09 26.05
CA CYS A 108 -2.17 13.38 25.65
C CYS A 108 -3.25 13.25 24.54
N ASP A 109 -4.04 12.18 24.64
CA ASP A 109 -5.09 11.82 23.72
C ASP A 109 -6.48 11.92 24.41
N PRO A 110 -7.44 12.70 23.90
CA PRO A 110 -7.38 13.57 22.71
C PRO A 110 -6.80 14.97 22.98
N SER A 111 -6.55 15.36 24.23
CA SER A 111 -6.11 16.72 24.60
C SER A 111 -4.81 16.74 25.41
N LEU A 112 -4.15 17.90 25.46
CA LEU A 112 -2.96 18.11 26.31
C LEU A 112 -3.19 17.81 27.79
N SER A 113 -4.44 17.98 28.26
CA SER A 113 -4.85 17.67 29.63
C SER A 113 -5.10 16.18 29.86
N SER A 114 -5.16 15.35 28.81
CA SER A 114 -5.32 13.91 28.94
C SER A 114 -4.12 13.26 29.63
N PRO A 115 -4.30 12.09 30.26
CA PRO A 115 -3.22 11.39 30.94
C PRO A 115 -1.99 11.18 30.07
N ARG A 116 -0.81 11.27 30.70
CA ARG A 116 0.44 10.75 30.13
C ARG A 116 0.51 9.26 30.44
N ARG A 117 0.84 8.48 29.42
CA ARG A 117 0.85 7.03 29.46
C ARG A 117 2.28 6.51 29.28
N THR A 118 2.58 5.41 29.95
CA THR A 118 3.88 4.73 29.83
C THR A 118 3.72 3.53 28.90
N THR A 119 3.82 3.79 27.61
CA THR A 119 3.74 2.78 26.55
C THR A 119 5.13 2.44 25.99
N PRO A 120 5.32 1.24 25.41
CA PRO A 120 6.60 0.78 24.88
C PRO A 120 7.28 1.71 23.86
N LEU A 121 6.51 2.33 22.96
CA LEU A 121 7.02 3.31 21.99
C LEU A 121 6.84 4.76 22.43
N ARG A 122 6.27 4.99 23.62
CA ARG A 122 6.01 6.32 24.20
C ARG A 122 5.26 7.23 23.23
N MET A 123 4.31 6.68 22.48
CA MET A 123 3.55 7.47 21.52
C MET A 123 2.74 8.56 22.21
N ALA A 124 2.73 9.73 21.60
CA ALA A 124 2.10 10.92 22.18
C ALA A 124 1.67 11.90 21.09
N PHE A 125 0.44 12.42 21.23
CA PHE A 125 -0.03 13.56 20.44
C PHE A 125 0.63 14.87 20.89
N TRP A 126 0.28 15.98 20.24
CA TRP A 126 0.79 17.31 20.60
C TRP A 126 2.31 17.40 20.56
N SER A 127 2.93 16.80 19.53
CA SER A 127 4.38 16.77 19.37
C SER A 127 5.12 16.22 20.59
N GLY A 128 4.52 15.26 21.31
CA GLY A 128 5.09 14.73 22.55
C GLY A 128 4.58 15.42 23.81
N CYS A 129 3.28 15.70 23.89
CA CYS A 129 2.65 16.37 25.03
C CYS A 129 3.19 17.79 25.32
N ARG A 130 3.53 18.53 24.26
CA ARG A 130 4.05 19.89 24.35
C ARG A 130 2.94 20.93 24.19
N GLU A 131 2.95 21.97 25.02
CA GLU A 131 1.97 23.06 24.94
C GLU A 131 2.03 23.83 23.62
N ASP A 132 3.23 23.97 23.04
CA ASP A 132 3.47 24.57 21.72
C ASP A 132 3.41 23.55 20.57
N GLY A 133 3.04 22.30 20.87
CA GLY A 133 3.03 21.20 19.93
C GLY A 133 1.86 21.25 18.96
N ILE A 134 2.06 20.70 17.76
CA ILE A 134 0.97 20.48 16.81
C ILE A 134 0.11 19.35 17.34
N GLN A 135 -1.16 19.64 17.63
CA GLN A 135 -2.13 18.69 18.22
C GLN A 135 -2.08 17.30 17.60
N ARG A 136 -2.05 17.22 16.27
CA ARG A 136 -2.18 15.98 15.51
C ARG A 136 -0.86 15.28 15.18
N LEU A 137 0.26 15.91 15.54
CA LEU A 137 1.57 15.31 15.34
C LEU A 137 1.78 14.22 16.39
N LEU A 138 1.60 12.99 15.95
CA LEU A 138 1.71 11.78 16.77
C LEU A 138 3.15 11.27 16.72
N VAL A 139 3.95 11.59 17.72
CA VAL A 139 5.37 11.19 17.74
C VAL A 139 5.56 9.83 18.43
N MET A 140 6.72 9.21 18.22
CA MET A 140 7.15 8.00 18.92
C MET A 140 8.63 8.06 19.28
N ASP A 141 9.06 7.20 20.20
CA ASP A 141 10.47 6.95 20.49
C ASP A 141 11.11 6.10 19.37
N SER A 142 11.90 6.76 18.53
CA SER A 142 12.59 6.13 17.39
C SER A 142 13.58 5.04 17.78
N ALA A 143 14.21 5.14 18.95
CA ALA A 143 15.16 4.12 19.41
C ALA A 143 14.42 2.86 19.83
N ALA A 144 13.33 3.00 20.59
CA ALA A 144 12.45 1.89 20.93
C ALA A 144 11.87 1.24 19.67
N ALA A 145 11.36 2.03 18.73
CA ALA A 145 10.82 1.54 17.46
C ALA A 145 11.84 0.70 16.68
N LYS A 146 13.10 1.15 16.62
CA LYS A 146 14.19 0.39 16.00
C LYS A 146 14.44 -0.93 16.73
N THR A 147 14.52 -0.93 18.06
CA THR A 147 14.75 -2.14 18.86
C THR A 147 13.68 -3.20 18.58
N TYR A 148 12.40 -2.83 18.58
CA TYR A 148 11.31 -3.76 18.27
C TYR A 148 11.32 -4.21 16.81
N ALA A 149 11.61 -3.30 15.88
CA ALA A 149 11.66 -3.66 14.47
C ALA A 149 12.86 -4.57 14.11
N ASP A 150 13.94 -4.53 14.89
CA ASP A 150 15.12 -5.41 14.75
C ASP A 150 14.84 -6.86 15.16
N LEU A 151 13.68 -7.14 15.80
CA LEU A 151 13.21 -8.51 16.07
C LEU A 151 12.82 -9.27 14.79
N VAL A 152 12.55 -8.57 13.68
CA VAL A 152 12.17 -9.18 12.39
C VAL A 152 13.42 -9.71 11.67
N PRO A 153 13.62 -11.03 11.56
CA PRO A 153 14.84 -11.58 10.96
C PRO A 153 14.96 -11.19 9.48
N GLY A 154 16.16 -10.82 9.04
CA GLY A 154 16.45 -10.42 7.66
C GLY A 154 15.97 -9.02 7.25
N ALA A 155 15.21 -8.33 8.12
CA ALA A 155 14.95 -6.91 7.97
C ALA A 155 16.16 -6.09 8.43
N SER A 156 16.53 -5.09 7.64
CA SER A 156 17.66 -4.18 7.87
C SER A 156 17.25 -2.74 7.54
N LEU A 157 18.06 -1.76 7.92
CA LEU A 157 17.79 -0.36 7.56
C LEU A 157 17.66 -0.15 6.03
N ALA A 158 18.38 -0.93 5.23
CA ALA A 158 18.36 -0.80 3.78
C ALA A 158 17.00 -1.21 3.19
N ASN A 159 16.40 -2.30 3.68
CA ASN A 159 15.20 -2.92 3.12
C ASN A 159 13.97 -2.84 4.05
N ARG A 160 13.99 -2.00 5.09
CA ARG A 160 12.86 -1.81 6.02
C ARG A 160 12.24 -0.42 5.92
N GLN A 161 10.95 -0.35 6.23
CA GLN A 161 10.22 0.86 6.64
C GLN A 161 9.42 0.53 7.90
N ILE A 162 9.42 1.44 8.88
CA ILE A 162 8.64 1.29 10.11
C ILE A 162 7.38 2.15 10.00
N LEU A 163 6.25 1.56 10.40
CA LEU A 163 4.98 2.23 10.66
C LEU A 163 4.55 1.86 12.09
N ALA A 164 4.26 2.83 12.95
CA ALA A 164 3.68 2.57 14.26
C ALA A 164 2.21 2.98 14.31
N LEU A 165 1.36 2.11 14.84
CA LEU A 165 -0.06 2.36 15.04
C LEU A 165 -0.31 2.61 16.53
N ALA A 166 -0.87 3.77 16.88
CA ALA A 166 -1.35 4.07 18.22
C ALA A 166 -2.73 3.47 18.45
N ASN A 167 -3.01 2.93 19.64
CA ASN A 167 -4.38 2.61 20.04
C ASN A 167 -5.16 3.91 20.34
N SER A 168 -5.64 4.57 19.29
CA SER A 168 -6.37 5.83 19.36
C SER A 168 -7.36 5.95 18.22
N ASP A 169 -8.50 6.58 18.51
CA ASP A 169 -9.50 6.97 17.51
C ASP A 169 -9.38 8.47 17.16
N THR A 170 -8.50 9.21 17.85
CA THR A 170 -8.15 10.60 17.52
C THR A 170 -7.41 10.65 16.20
N TYR A 171 -7.70 11.64 15.37
CA TYR A 171 -6.97 11.84 14.13
C TYR A 171 -5.55 12.33 14.41
N GLY A 172 -4.56 11.61 13.90
CA GLY A 172 -3.19 12.11 13.78
C GLY A 172 -2.20 11.05 13.34
N GLY A 173 -1.02 11.55 12.98
CA GLY A 173 0.07 10.82 12.37
C GLY A 173 1.29 11.73 12.29
N ALA A 174 2.42 11.14 11.89
CA ALA A 174 3.63 11.86 11.60
C ALA A 174 4.50 11.07 10.62
N GLY A 175 5.13 11.80 9.72
CA GLY A 175 6.13 11.30 8.79
C GLY A 175 7.51 11.83 9.14
N GLY A 176 8.56 11.12 8.70
CA GLY A 176 9.94 11.50 8.98
C GLY A 176 10.89 10.38 8.58
N ALA A 177 11.74 9.90 9.50
CA ALA A 177 12.45 8.64 9.25
C ALA A 177 11.49 7.43 9.29
N TYR A 178 10.45 7.52 10.13
CA TYR A 178 9.45 6.50 10.36
C TYR A 178 8.06 7.12 10.34
N ALA A 179 7.06 6.32 9.98
CA ALA A 179 5.67 6.74 9.94
C ALA A 179 4.96 6.38 11.23
N THR A 180 4.04 7.22 11.67
CA THR A 180 3.07 6.91 12.72
C THR A 180 1.67 7.21 12.22
N ALA A 181 0.69 6.45 12.69
CA ALA A 181 -0.72 6.75 12.46
C ALA A 181 -1.53 6.33 13.68
N SER A 182 -2.71 6.91 13.81
CA SER A 182 -3.69 6.42 14.78
C SER A 182 -4.24 5.07 14.32
N GLY A 183 -4.77 4.26 15.22
CA GLY A 183 -5.23 2.92 14.88
C GLY A 183 -6.66 2.91 14.32
N GLY A 184 -7.58 3.52 15.05
CA GLY A 184 -9.03 3.36 14.86
C GLY A 184 -9.78 4.58 14.32
N ASN A 185 -9.09 5.67 13.98
CA ASN A 185 -9.74 6.83 13.36
C ASN A 185 -10.31 6.49 11.97
N ALA A 186 -11.45 7.08 11.59
CA ALA A 186 -12.11 6.90 10.29
C ALA A 186 -11.19 7.15 9.08
N MET A 187 -10.32 8.16 9.19
CA MET A 187 -9.35 8.51 8.14
C MET A 187 -7.99 7.84 8.35
N SER A 188 -7.80 7.06 9.41
CA SER A 188 -6.46 6.62 9.83
C SER A 188 -5.77 5.68 8.84
N ALA A 189 -6.55 4.82 8.20
CA ALA A 189 -6.05 3.94 7.15
C ALA A 189 -5.57 4.73 5.92
N LEU A 190 -6.03 5.97 5.73
CA LEU A 190 -5.56 6.92 4.72
C LEU A 190 -4.42 7.82 5.23
N ILE A 191 -4.22 7.95 6.54
CA ILE A 191 -3.05 8.62 7.13
C ILE A 191 -1.79 7.80 6.84
N ALA A 192 -1.81 6.49 7.08
CA ALA A 192 -0.65 5.63 6.88
C ALA A 192 0.05 5.80 5.51
N PRO A 193 -0.64 5.78 4.35
CA PRO A 193 0.01 5.99 3.06
C PRO A 193 0.57 7.41 2.90
N HIS A 194 -0.09 8.45 3.43
CA HIS A 194 0.46 9.82 3.46
C HIS A 194 1.78 9.89 4.24
N GLU A 195 1.83 9.31 5.45
CA GLU A 195 3.03 9.33 6.30
C GLU A 195 4.15 8.44 5.76
N LEU A 196 3.80 7.38 5.03
CA LEU A 196 4.75 6.61 4.22
C LEU A 196 5.25 7.41 3.01
N GLY A 197 4.45 8.33 2.46
CA GLY A 197 4.87 9.31 1.46
C GLY A 197 6.05 10.15 1.95
N HIS A 198 6.00 10.62 3.18
CA HIS A 198 7.14 11.27 3.82
C HIS A 198 8.27 10.27 4.08
N SER A 199 7.98 9.17 4.78
CA SER A 199 9.02 8.34 5.38
C SER A 199 9.79 7.47 4.39
N LEU A 200 9.09 6.97 3.39
CA LEU A 200 9.66 6.18 2.30
C LEU A 200 9.97 7.06 1.08
N GLY A 201 9.04 7.96 0.73
CA GLY A 201 9.10 8.80 -0.47
C GLY A 201 10.07 9.98 -0.35
N GLY A 202 10.25 10.51 0.86
CA GLY A 202 10.85 11.83 1.07
C GLY A 202 10.01 12.94 0.44
N LEU A 203 8.69 12.73 0.34
CA LEU A 203 7.73 13.74 -0.10
C LEU A 203 7.52 14.77 1.01
N GLN A 204 7.08 15.96 0.65
CA GLN A 204 6.71 17.05 1.55
C GLN A 204 5.21 17.32 1.46
N ASP A 205 4.69 18.09 2.40
CA ASP A 205 3.27 18.43 2.41
C ASP A 205 2.91 19.43 1.31
N GLU A 206 1.80 19.16 0.64
CA GLU A 206 1.22 19.98 -0.42
C GLU A 206 0.04 20.84 0.09
N TYR A 207 -0.30 20.70 1.37
CA TYR A 207 -1.24 21.62 2.01
C TYR A 207 -0.56 22.96 2.36
N ASP A 208 -1.37 24.00 2.37
CA ASP A 208 -0.97 25.40 2.33
C ASP A 208 -1.16 26.12 3.68
N TYR A 209 -1.12 25.35 4.76
CA TYR A 209 -1.23 25.85 6.13
C TYR A 209 -0.29 25.05 7.03
N TYR A 210 0.31 25.66 8.05
CA TYR A 210 1.07 24.91 9.06
C TYR A 210 0.17 24.47 10.21
N GLN A 211 -0.67 25.39 10.67
CA GLN A 211 -1.74 25.13 11.65
C GLN A 211 -3.09 25.23 10.95
N ARG A 212 -3.95 24.25 11.18
CA ARG A 212 -5.28 24.25 10.56
C ARG A 212 -6.07 25.51 10.97
N GLY A 213 -6.74 26.13 10.00
CA GLY A 213 -7.50 27.37 10.21
C GLY A 213 -6.66 28.64 10.21
N VAL A 214 -5.34 28.52 10.10
CA VAL A 214 -4.42 29.64 9.91
C VAL A 214 -3.92 29.59 8.46
N PRO A 215 -4.35 30.51 7.58
CA PRO A 215 -3.85 30.58 6.22
C PRO A 215 -2.34 30.72 6.18
N GLY A 216 -1.69 30.00 5.25
CA GLY A 216 -0.26 30.14 5.02
C GLY A 216 0.09 31.53 4.47
N GLY A 217 1.26 32.02 4.83
CA GLY A 217 1.80 33.27 4.27
C GLY A 217 2.22 33.14 2.81
N THR A 218 2.99 34.11 2.33
CA THR A 218 3.68 34.03 1.03
C THR A 218 5.05 33.38 1.23
N TYR A 219 5.36 32.37 0.44
CA TYR A 219 6.70 31.80 0.38
C TYR A 219 7.66 32.80 -0.30
N THR A 220 8.74 33.17 0.38
CA THR A 220 9.77 34.10 -0.12
C THR A 220 11.16 33.47 -0.16
N GLY A 221 11.23 32.13 -0.03
CA GLY A 221 12.48 31.38 -0.09
C GLY A 221 12.97 31.15 -1.52
N PRO A 222 14.13 30.49 -1.67
CA PRO A 222 14.64 30.06 -2.97
C PRO A 222 13.78 28.93 -3.56
N GLU A 223 14.10 28.47 -4.78
CA GLU A 223 13.47 27.28 -5.36
C GLU A 223 13.52 26.10 -4.36
N PRO A 224 12.38 25.50 -3.96
CA PRO A 224 12.37 24.42 -2.99
C PRO A 224 13.16 23.20 -3.47
N ASP A 225 13.87 22.49 -2.59
CA ASP A 225 14.54 21.22 -2.95
C ASP A 225 13.55 20.07 -3.19
N SER A 226 12.30 20.24 -2.73
CA SER A 226 11.18 19.34 -2.95
C SER A 226 10.98 19.01 -4.44
N ILE A 227 10.71 17.75 -4.75
CA ILE A 227 10.46 17.30 -6.14
C ILE A 227 9.10 17.74 -6.70
N HIS A 228 8.18 18.14 -5.82
CA HIS A 228 6.77 18.43 -6.11
C HIS A 228 6.36 19.81 -5.56
N HIS A 229 7.34 20.69 -5.38
CA HIS A 229 7.12 22.12 -5.16
C HIS A 229 8.07 22.94 -6.04
N THR A 230 7.61 24.05 -6.59
CA THR A 230 8.42 24.91 -7.47
C THR A 230 7.97 26.38 -7.45
N LEU A 231 8.87 27.27 -7.82
CA LEU A 231 8.60 28.68 -8.18
C LEU A 231 8.54 28.87 -9.70
N LEU A 232 9.08 27.91 -10.47
CA LEU A 232 9.17 27.96 -11.92
C LEU A 232 7.79 27.94 -12.58
N THR A 233 7.64 28.67 -13.67
CA THR A 233 6.49 28.54 -14.59
C THR A 233 6.51 27.19 -15.31
N GLU A 234 5.38 26.78 -15.87
CA GLU A 234 5.33 25.56 -16.68
C GLU A 234 6.27 25.61 -17.90
N GLU A 235 6.44 26.80 -18.50
CA GLU A 235 7.37 27.02 -19.60
C GLU A 235 8.83 26.89 -19.16
N GLU A 236 9.19 27.46 -18.01
CA GLU A 236 10.52 27.31 -17.42
C GLU A 236 10.81 25.85 -17.07
N MET A 237 9.87 25.13 -16.44
CA MET A 237 10.01 23.71 -16.15
C MET A 237 10.31 22.90 -17.42
N LYS A 238 9.56 23.15 -18.51
CA LYS A 238 9.77 22.48 -19.81
C LYS A 238 11.12 22.84 -20.43
N THR A 239 11.46 24.12 -20.46
CA THR A 239 12.67 24.64 -21.11
C THR A 239 13.93 24.18 -20.36
N GLN A 240 13.91 24.24 -19.03
CA GLN A 240 15.02 23.86 -18.17
C GLN A 240 15.04 22.35 -17.88
N LYS A 241 13.98 21.62 -18.24
CA LYS A 241 13.78 20.19 -17.93
C LYS A 241 13.88 19.88 -16.43
N GLN A 242 13.27 20.74 -15.61
CA GLN A 242 13.29 20.66 -14.15
C GLN A 242 11.95 20.18 -13.56
N LYS A 243 12.00 19.69 -12.32
CA LYS A 243 10.82 19.27 -11.56
C LYS A 243 9.99 18.21 -12.30
N TRP A 244 8.69 18.41 -12.42
CA TRP A 244 7.75 17.47 -13.04
C TRP A 244 7.41 17.78 -14.49
N TRP A 245 8.31 18.45 -15.23
CA TRP A 245 8.07 18.84 -16.63
C TRP A 245 7.58 17.69 -17.54
N ARG A 246 8.00 16.43 -17.25
CA ARG A 246 7.58 15.22 -18.00
C ARG A 246 6.12 14.83 -17.78
N TRP A 247 5.51 15.35 -16.71
CA TRP A 247 4.14 15.04 -16.32
C TRP A 247 3.16 16.16 -16.67
N LEU A 248 3.62 17.36 -17.02
CA LEU A 248 2.73 18.47 -17.39
C LEU A 248 1.73 18.08 -18.49
N GLY A 249 0.44 18.30 -18.21
CA GLY A 249 -0.69 17.95 -19.06
C GLY A 249 -1.23 16.53 -18.87
N GLU A 250 -0.57 15.67 -18.08
CA GLU A 250 -1.08 14.33 -17.78
C GLU A 250 -2.34 14.39 -16.91
N ARG A 251 -3.33 13.54 -17.18
CA ARG A 251 -4.49 13.43 -16.28
C ARG A 251 -4.07 12.89 -14.92
N SER A 252 -4.49 13.55 -13.84
CA SER A 252 -4.21 13.06 -12.49
C SER A 252 -5.22 12.03 -12.02
N GLU A 253 -4.73 10.99 -11.34
CA GLU A 253 -5.62 10.00 -10.69
C GLU A 253 -6.34 10.61 -9.49
N SER A 254 -5.72 11.61 -8.88
CA SER A 254 -6.28 12.47 -7.86
C SER A 254 -7.21 13.54 -8.42
N GLY A 255 -7.35 13.67 -9.75
CA GLY A 255 -8.28 14.61 -10.40
C GLY A 255 -7.60 15.73 -11.19
N GLY A 256 -8.26 16.17 -12.27
CA GLY A 256 -7.74 17.21 -13.16
C GLY A 256 -6.50 16.77 -13.95
N THR A 257 -5.61 17.72 -14.23
CA THR A 257 -4.35 17.49 -14.97
C THR A 257 -3.16 17.96 -14.15
N ILE A 258 -2.00 17.32 -14.32
CA ILE A 258 -0.74 17.82 -13.77
C ILE A 258 -0.39 19.14 -14.45
N GLY A 259 -0.15 20.15 -13.63
CA GLY A 259 0.13 21.52 -14.04
C GLY A 259 0.90 22.24 -12.95
N ARG A 260 0.51 23.47 -12.66
CA ARG A 260 1.10 24.28 -11.58
C ARG A 260 0.02 24.95 -10.74
N TYR A 261 -0.22 24.45 -9.52
CA TYR A 261 -1.29 24.90 -8.61
C TYR A 261 -0.70 25.63 -7.42
N GLU A 262 -1.14 26.88 -7.16
CA GLU A 262 -0.56 27.69 -6.09
C GLU A 262 -0.90 27.11 -4.70
N GLY A 263 0.07 27.19 -3.79
CA GLY A 263 0.00 26.71 -2.43
C GLY A 263 0.66 25.34 -2.24
N GLY A 264 1.38 25.19 -1.14
CA GLY A 264 2.13 24.00 -0.75
C GLY A 264 3.19 24.35 0.28
N ILE A 265 3.86 23.35 0.88
CA ILE A 265 4.85 23.51 1.96
C ILE A 265 4.41 24.52 3.03
N TYR A 266 3.13 24.50 3.40
CA TYR A 266 2.50 25.35 4.42
C TYR A 266 2.29 26.83 4.05
N PHE A 267 2.53 27.23 2.80
CA PHE A 267 2.30 28.58 2.29
C PHE A 267 1.15 28.58 1.29
N SER A 268 0.25 29.57 1.38
CA SER A 268 -0.88 29.72 0.45
C SER A 268 -0.52 30.47 -0.82
N LYS A 269 0.64 31.14 -0.87
CA LYS A 269 1.07 31.95 -2.02
C LYS A 269 2.55 31.79 -2.30
N GLY A 270 2.94 32.06 -3.55
CA GLY A 270 4.35 32.17 -3.94
C GLY A 270 5.11 30.85 -4.04
N VAL A 271 4.41 29.71 -3.99
CA VAL A 271 4.96 28.37 -4.26
C VAL A 271 3.86 27.52 -4.89
N TRP A 272 4.23 26.58 -5.75
CA TRP A 272 3.26 25.77 -6.49
C TRP A 272 3.56 24.28 -6.40
N ARG A 273 2.48 23.47 -6.41
CA ARG A 273 2.47 22.00 -6.42
C ARG A 273 1.96 21.45 -7.76
N PRO A 274 2.10 20.14 -8.06
CA PRO A 274 1.82 19.61 -9.40
C PRO A 274 0.33 19.43 -9.71
N SER A 275 -0.53 19.24 -8.71
CA SER A 275 -1.94 18.89 -8.92
C SER A 275 -2.88 19.67 -8.00
N GLN A 276 -4.16 19.73 -8.39
CA GLN A 276 -5.19 20.32 -7.54
C GLN A 276 -5.36 19.51 -6.24
N HIS A 277 -5.40 18.19 -6.39
CA HIS A 277 -5.55 17.19 -5.33
C HIS A 277 -4.37 16.23 -5.35
N SER A 278 -3.97 15.75 -4.18
CA SER A 278 -2.96 14.72 -3.98
C SER A 278 -3.13 14.17 -2.58
N MET A 279 -2.72 12.93 -2.36
CA MET A 279 -2.60 12.34 -1.02
C MET A 279 -1.70 13.19 -0.10
N MET A 280 -0.72 13.89 -0.67
CA MET A 280 0.15 14.82 0.07
C MET A 280 -0.53 16.15 0.42
N LYS A 281 -1.77 16.37 -0.04
CA LYS A 281 -2.58 17.58 0.26
C LYS A 281 -3.83 17.25 1.06
N THR A 282 -4.64 16.31 0.55
CA THR A 282 -5.96 15.98 1.07
C THR A 282 -6.10 14.47 1.11
N LEU A 283 -6.23 13.93 2.32
CA LEU A 283 -6.50 12.50 2.51
C LEU A 283 -7.78 12.08 1.81
N GLY A 284 -7.80 10.85 1.30
CA GLY A 284 -8.88 10.30 0.49
C GLY A 284 -8.55 10.26 -0.98
N TYR A 285 -7.75 11.20 -1.49
CA TYR A 285 -7.26 11.14 -2.88
C TYR A 285 -5.99 10.31 -2.99
N TYR A 286 -5.73 9.80 -4.20
CA TYR A 286 -4.50 9.12 -4.57
C TYR A 286 -3.27 10.05 -4.55
N PHE A 287 -2.07 9.46 -4.59
CA PHE A 287 -0.89 10.21 -5.00
C PHE A 287 -1.07 10.73 -6.42
N ASP A 288 -0.70 11.99 -6.66
CA ASP A 288 -0.55 12.46 -8.03
C ASP A 288 0.62 11.73 -8.73
N GLN A 289 0.78 11.93 -10.03
CA GLN A 289 1.76 11.21 -10.84
C GLN A 289 3.21 11.49 -10.42
N VAL A 290 3.51 12.68 -9.93
CA VAL A 290 4.86 13.07 -9.49
C VAL A 290 5.21 12.32 -8.20
N ALA A 291 4.28 12.33 -7.24
CA ALA A 291 4.41 11.57 -6.01
C ALA A 291 4.45 10.05 -6.28
N ARG A 292 3.61 9.54 -7.19
CA ARG A 292 3.59 8.12 -7.55
C ARG A 292 4.88 7.64 -8.21
N GLU A 293 5.47 8.44 -9.10
CA GLU A 293 6.78 8.12 -9.69
C GLU A 293 7.84 7.97 -8.59
N ARG A 294 7.85 8.92 -7.65
CA ARG A 294 8.79 8.87 -6.52
C ARG A 294 8.56 7.67 -5.62
N MET A 295 7.31 7.39 -5.28
CA MET A 295 6.98 6.22 -4.45
C MET A 295 7.36 4.92 -5.16
N THR A 296 7.14 4.83 -6.47
CA THR A 296 7.55 3.67 -7.28
C THR A 296 9.06 3.47 -7.23
N GLN A 297 9.84 4.54 -7.43
CA GLN A 297 11.30 4.49 -7.29
C GLN A 297 11.71 3.97 -5.90
N ARG A 298 11.08 4.51 -4.83
CA ARG A 298 11.47 4.22 -3.45
C ARG A 298 11.09 2.81 -3.01
N ILE A 299 9.92 2.30 -3.42
CA ILE A 299 9.53 0.91 -3.18
C ILE A 299 10.46 -0.04 -3.93
N SER A 300 10.71 0.21 -5.23
CA SER A 300 11.58 -0.66 -6.03
C SER A 300 13.03 -0.65 -5.55
N ALA A 301 13.52 0.47 -5.00
CA ALA A 301 14.85 0.57 -4.42
C ALA A 301 15.05 -0.25 -3.13
N LYS A 302 13.96 -0.75 -2.51
CA LYS A 302 14.03 -1.60 -1.31
C LYS A 302 14.25 -3.08 -1.63
N VAL A 303 14.28 -3.46 -2.91
CA VAL A 303 14.53 -4.83 -3.37
C VAL A 303 15.58 -4.86 -4.47
N ASN A 304 16.14 -6.04 -4.73
CA ASN A 304 16.86 -6.29 -5.98
C ASN A 304 15.87 -6.76 -7.06
N LEU A 305 15.87 -6.15 -8.24
CA LEU A 305 15.02 -6.65 -9.33
C LEU A 305 15.40 -8.07 -9.76
N VAL A 306 16.69 -8.39 -9.74
CA VAL A 306 17.20 -9.76 -9.96
C VAL A 306 17.48 -10.41 -8.60
N GLN A 307 16.65 -11.39 -8.25
CA GLN A 307 16.57 -12.04 -6.95
C GLN A 307 17.56 -13.19 -6.77
N ALA A 308 17.83 -13.89 -7.87
CA ALA A 308 18.87 -14.90 -8.00
C ALA A 308 19.27 -15.00 -9.48
N HIS A 309 20.43 -15.58 -9.75
CA HIS A 309 20.89 -15.80 -11.11
C HIS A 309 21.96 -16.88 -11.15
N THR A 310 22.30 -17.36 -12.35
CA THR A 310 23.54 -18.13 -12.54
C THR A 310 24.74 -17.36 -11.96
N PRO A 311 25.63 -17.98 -11.16
CA PRO A 311 26.80 -17.27 -10.60
C PRO A 311 27.65 -16.57 -11.66
N THR A 312 28.19 -15.40 -11.32
CA THR A 312 28.98 -14.53 -12.21
C THR A 312 30.44 -14.42 -11.78
N ASP A 313 30.86 -15.17 -10.77
CA ASP A 313 32.16 -15.12 -10.11
C ASP A 313 33.27 -15.92 -10.83
N ALA A 314 32.89 -16.80 -11.76
CA ALA A 314 33.82 -17.56 -12.59
C ALA A 314 33.32 -17.71 -14.03
N PRO A 315 34.22 -17.95 -15.01
CA PRO A 315 33.82 -18.28 -16.37
C PRO A 315 32.94 -19.52 -16.42
N VAL A 316 31.95 -19.51 -17.31
CA VAL A 316 31.00 -20.60 -17.47
C VAL A 316 31.11 -21.24 -18.86
N GLY A 317 30.85 -22.54 -18.96
CA GLY A 317 30.91 -23.26 -20.24
C GLY A 317 29.81 -22.83 -21.21
N ALA A 318 30.09 -22.87 -22.51
CA ALA A 318 29.10 -22.57 -23.56
C ALA A 318 28.02 -23.67 -23.74
N ASP A 319 28.08 -24.74 -22.94
CA ASP A 319 27.16 -25.89 -22.96
C ASP A 319 26.11 -25.86 -21.83
N ARG A 320 25.96 -24.73 -21.12
CA ARG A 320 24.99 -24.55 -20.03
C ARG A 320 23.81 -23.66 -20.39
N VAL A 321 22.81 -23.66 -19.51
CA VAL A 321 21.77 -22.63 -19.44
C VAL A 321 22.18 -21.54 -18.45
N LEU A 322 22.07 -20.28 -18.87
CA LEU A 322 22.07 -19.11 -18.01
C LEU A 322 20.63 -18.75 -17.64
N TRP A 323 20.44 -18.24 -16.44
CA TRP A 323 19.13 -17.85 -15.94
C TRP A 323 19.21 -16.67 -14.98
N VAL A 324 18.10 -15.94 -14.87
CA VAL A 324 17.83 -14.92 -13.86
C VAL A 324 16.46 -15.23 -13.23
N GLU A 325 16.33 -15.08 -11.91
CA GLU A 325 15.02 -15.00 -11.24
C GLU A 325 14.77 -13.54 -10.93
N THR A 326 13.57 -13.05 -11.25
CA THR A 326 13.23 -11.63 -11.13
C THR A 326 12.13 -11.40 -10.08
N MET A 327 11.94 -10.14 -9.72
CA MET A 327 10.71 -9.73 -9.05
C MET A 327 9.51 -9.80 -10.00
N HIS A 328 8.29 -9.88 -9.43
CA HIS A 328 7.05 -10.09 -10.17
C HIS A 328 5.96 -9.11 -9.70
N PRO A 329 5.96 -7.84 -10.16
CA PRO A 329 4.86 -6.92 -9.89
C PRO A 329 3.51 -7.53 -10.29
N THR A 330 2.45 -7.22 -9.56
CA THR A 330 1.12 -7.81 -9.82
C THR A 330 0.47 -7.21 -11.06
N GLY A 331 0.74 -5.93 -11.37
CA GLY A 331 0.15 -5.21 -12.50
C GLY A 331 0.88 -5.35 -13.84
N HIS A 332 2.13 -5.83 -13.84
CA HIS A 332 2.93 -5.94 -15.07
C HIS A 332 4.12 -6.89 -14.93
N GLN A 333 4.62 -7.38 -16.06
CA GLN A 333 5.82 -8.21 -16.12
C GLN A 333 7.07 -7.35 -16.35
N LEU A 334 8.20 -7.77 -15.79
CA LEU A 334 9.49 -7.16 -16.08
C LEU A 334 9.98 -7.56 -17.48
N SER A 335 10.79 -6.70 -18.11
CA SER A 335 11.40 -6.95 -19.40
C SER A 335 12.81 -7.49 -19.24
N ILE A 336 13.14 -8.56 -19.96
CA ILE A 336 14.48 -9.17 -19.96
C ILE A 336 15.02 -9.10 -21.38
N THR A 337 16.27 -8.64 -21.52
CA THR A 337 16.98 -8.67 -22.80
C THR A 337 18.34 -9.34 -22.63
N TRP A 338 18.69 -10.20 -23.58
CA TRP A 338 19.95 -10.93 -23.59
C TRP A 338 20.86 -10.43 -24.70
N THR A 339 22.14 -10.24 -24.43
CA THR A 339 23.15 -9.91 -25.44
C THR A 339 24.36 -10.84 -25.34
N VAL A 340 25.00 -11.10 -26.48
CA VAL A 340 26.30 -11.77 -26.59
C VAL A 340 27.24 -10.86 -27.35
N ASP A 341 28.36 -10.49 -26.76
CA ASP A 341 29.34 -9.53 -27.29
C ASP A 341 28.67 -8.22 -27.76
N GLY A 342 27.71 -7.74 -26.96
CA GLY A 342 26.92 -6.54 -27.24
C GLY A 342 25.80 -6.70 -28.27
N LYS A 343 25.63 -7.89 -28.87
CA LYS A 343 24.58 -8.14 -29.87
C LYS A 343 23.36 -8.84 -29.24
N PRO A 344 22.13 -8.34 -29.44
CA PRO A 344 20.94 -8.99 -28.92
C PRO A 344 20.78 -10.43 -29.42
N VAL A 345 20.40 -11.34 -28.52
CA VAL A 345 20.04 -12.73 -28.83
C VAL A 345 18.64 -13.04 -28.32
N ARG A 346 17.99 -14.04 -28.94
CA ARG A 346 16.69 -14.51 -28.46
C ARG A 346 16.88 -15.42 -27.26
N ALA A 347 16.11 -15.17 -26.21
CA ALA A 347 16.00 -16.11 -25.09
C ALA A 347 15.50 -17.48 -25.55
N THR A 348 15.81 -18.51 -24.77
CA THR A 348 15.41 -19.89 -25.07
C THR A 348 13.92 -20.13 -24.85
N THR A 349 13.35 -19.38 -23.92
CA THR A 349 11.93 -19.43 -23.57
C THR A 349 11.30 -18.05 -23.75
N PRO A 350 10.02 -17.97 -24.12
CA PRO A 350 9.28 -16.71 -24.08
C PRO A 350 8.73 -16.44 -22.67
N ALA A 351 8.70 -15.17 -22.27
CA ALA A 351 7.95 -14.70 -21.11
C ALA A 351 6.43 -14.79 -21.37
N GLY A 352 5.60 -14.63 -20.34
CA GLY A 352 4.13 -14.74 -20.46
C GLY A 352 3.49 -13.80 -21.48
N ASN A 353 4.06 -12.61 -21.69
CA ASN A 353 3.67 -11.62 -22.70
C ASN A 353 4.29 -11.85 -24.10
N GLY A 354 5.09 -12.89 -24.29
CA GLY A 354 5.80 -13.15 -25.55
C GLY A 354 7.13 -12.40 -25.71
N ALA A 355 7.59 -11.65 -24.70
CA ALA A 355 8.95 -11.11 -24.64
C ALA A 355 10.00 -12.22 -24.40
N ALA A 356 11.29 -11.85 -24.37
CA ALA A 356 12.34 -12.78 -24.01
C ALA A 356 12.18 -13.25 -22.55
N GLY A 357 12.24 -14.56 -22.34
CA GLY A 357 12.12 -15.20 -21.04
C GLY A 357 13.42 -15.17 -20.23
N ALA A 358 13.35 -15.77 -19.05
CA ALA A 358 14.37 -15.65 -18.03
C ALA A 358 15.58 -16.58 -18.22
N ASN A 359 15.59 -17.38 -19.29
CA ASN A 359 16.57 -18.43 -19.55
C ASN A 359 17.23 -18.31 -20.93
N LEU A 360 18.54 -18.52 -20.98
CA LEU A 360 19.36 -18.55 -22.19
C LEU A 360 20.25 -19.81 -22.22
N ASP A 361 19.86 -20.78 -23.04
CA ASP A 361 20.59 -21.99 -23.40
C ASP A 361 21.71 -21.65 -24.39
N LEU A 362 22.94 -21.56 -23.88
CA LEU A 362 24.12 -21.19 -24.66
C LEU A 362 24.46 -22.22 -25.73
N SER A 363 24.07 -23.49 -25.55
CA SER A 363 24.36 -24.56 -26.51
C SER A 363 23.69 -24.33 -27.87
N ARG A 364 22.59 -23.55 -27.89
CA ARG A 364 21.85 -23.18 -29.11
C ARG A 364 22.43 -21.98 -29.85
N LEU A 365 23.37 -21.26 -29.23
CA LEU A 365 23.97 -20.07 -29.82
C LEU A 365 25.17 -20.39 -30.72
N HIS A 366 25.71 -21.61 -30.64
CA HIS A 366 26.85 -22.08 -31.43
C HIS A 366 28.02 -21.07 -31.44
N LEU A 367 28.41 -20.63 -30.24
CA LEU A 367 29.47 -19.63 -30.06
C LEU A 367 30.80 -20.09 -30.67
N LYS A 368 31.56 -19.14 -31.20
CA LYS A 368 32.89 -19.41 -31.76
C LYS A 368 33.85 -19.81 -30.64
N LYS A 369 34.93 -20.53 -30.98
CA LYS A 369 35.96 -20.86 -29.98
C LYS A 369 36.56 -19.57 -29.41
N GLY A 370 36.69 -19.51 -28.10
CA GLY A 370 37.15 -18.36 -27.34
C GLY A 370 36.24 -18.01 -26.17
N THR A 371 36.42 -16.78 -25.70
CA THR A 371 35.67 -16.17 -24.60
C THR A 371 34.67 -15.15 -25.15
N HIS A 372 33.47 -15.15 -24.59
CA HIS A 372 32.36 -14.27 -24.95
C HIS A 372 31.81 -13.57 -23.71
N THR A 373 31.29 -12.36 -23.90
CA THR A 373 30.58 -11.63 -22.84
C THR A 373 29.08 -11.79 -23.07
N VAL A 374 28.38 -12.39 -22.10
CA VAL A 374 26.92 -12.51 -22.14
C VAL A 374 26.30 -11.61 -21.08
N GLN A 375 25.28 -10.85 -21.43
CA GLN A 375 24.57 -9.99 -20.48
C GLN A 375 23.07 -10.25 -20.49
N ALA A 376 22.46 -10.18 -19.31
CA ALA A 376 21.02 -10.05 -19.12
C ALA A 376 20.71 -8.69 -18.52
N THR A 377 19.90 -7.89 -19.20
CA THR A 377 19.39 -6.61 -18.70
C THR A 377 17.93 -6.79 -18.34
N VAL A 378 17.62 -6.64 -17.06
CA VAL A 378 16.27 -6.69 -16.50
C VAL A 378 15.79 -5.27 -16.23
N VAL A 379 14.65 -4.90 -16.80
CA VAL A 379 14.05 -3.56 -16.70
C VAL A 379 12.63 -3.70 -16.22
N ASP A 380 12.26 -2.95 -15.20
CA ASP A 380 10.86 -2.68 -14.91
C ASP A 380 10.33 -1.66 -15.94
N PRO A 381 9.32 -2.00 -16.76
CA PRO A 381 8.78 -1.12 -17.80
C PRO A 381 7.58 -0.27 -17.34
N THR A 382 7.23 -0.25 -16.05
CA THR A 382 6.03 0.41 -15.50
C THR A 382 5.76 1.80 -16.10
N GLY A 383 4.51 2.13 -16.39
CA GLY A 383 4.13 3.48 -16.84
C GLY A 383 4.29 4.57 -15.76
N PHE A 384 4.51 4.18 -14.50
CA PHE A 384 4.60 5.11 -13.37
C PHE A 384 5.89 5.92 -13.30
N VAL A 385 6.90 5.59 -14.12
CA VAL A 385 8.20 6.28 -14.13
C VAL A 385 8.47 6.89 -15.50
N ARG A 386 8.55 8.23 -15.59
CA ARG A 386 8.92 8.92 -16.84
C ARG A 386 10.37 9.37 -16.86
N ASP A 387 11.02 9.53 -15.70
CA ASP A 387 12.42 9.94 -15.69
C ASP A 387 13.36 8.81 -16.15
N PRO A 388 14.13 8.99 -17.24
CA PRO A 388 15.09 7.99 -17.70
C PRO A 388 16.21 7.71 -16.69
N ALA A 389 16.59 8.68 -15.85
CA ALA A 389 17.60 8.49 -14.81
C ALA A 389 17.07 7.60 -13.67
N VAL A 390 15.78 7.71 -13.35
CA VAL A 390 15.12 6.78 -12.43
C VAL A 390 15.02 5.40 -13.08
N ARG A 391 14.58 5.33 -14.36
CA ARG A 391 14.48 4.06 -15.09
C ARG A 391 15.81 3.31 -15.16
N SER A 392 16.91 4.01 -15.43
CA SER A 392 18.25 3.41 -15.57
C SER A 392 18.93 3.11 -14.23
N SER A 393 18.38 3.58 -13.12
CA SER A 393 18.90 3.30 -11.78
C SER A 393 18.74 1.81 -11.41
N ALA A 394 19.54 1.35 -10.43
CA ALA A 394 19.50 -0.03 -9.93
C ALA A 394 18.13 -0.48 -9.36
N ALA A 395 17.24 0.48 -9.07
CA ALA A 395 15.89 0.22 -8.59
C ALA A 395 14.96 -0.26 -9.73
N LEU A 396 15.15 0.21 -10.96
CA LEU A 396 14.29 -0.10 -12.10
C LEU A 396 15.02 -0.82 -13.25
N THR A 397 16.36 -0.83 -13.27
CA THR A 397 17.17 -1.58 -14.23
C THR A 397 18.34 -2.27 -13.54
N GLN A 398 18.53 -3.56 -13.78
CA GLN A 398 19.70 -4.31 -13.32
C GLN A 398 20.31 -5.14 -14.45
N VAL A 399 21.64 -5.20 -14.49
CA VAL A 399 22.38 -6.01 -15.47
C VAL A 399 23.13 -7.12 -14.74
N ARG A 400 23.17 -8.30 -15.33
CA ARG A 400 24.10 -9.38 -14.96
C ARG A 400 24.97 -9.71 -16.16
N THR A 401 26.26 -9.90 -15.90
CA THR A 401 27.26 -10.17 -16.92
C THR A 401 27.98 -11.48 -16.58
N TRP A 402 28.08 -12.37 -17.56
CA TRP A 402 28.82 -13.62 -17.48
C TRP A 402 29.94 -13.63 -18.50
N THR A 403 31.09 -14.15 -18.09
CA THR A 403 32.14 -14.59 -19.00
C THR A 403 31.84 -16.02 -19.43
N VAL A 404 31.57 -16.23 -20.71
CA VAL A 404 31.36 -17.57 -21.29
C VAL A 404 32.66 -17.99 -21.97
N ASP A 405 33.22 -19.12 -21.56
CA ASP A 405 34.42 -19.69 -22.18
C ASP A 405 34.06 -21.04 -22.80
N THR A 406 34.21 -21.14 -24.12
CA THR A 406 33.95 -22.39 -24.87
C THR A 406 34.91 -23.53 -24.53
N GLY A 407 36.06 -23.24 -23.92
CA GLY A 407 37.00 -24.23 -23.39
C GLY A 407 36.59 -24.80 -22.02
N VAL A 408 35.72 -24.11 -21.28
CA VAL A 408 35.20 -24.58 -19.99
C VAL A 408 34.11 -25.61 -20.23
N LYS A 409 34.23 -26.76 -19.57
CA LYS A 409 33.17 -27.79 -19.56
C LYS A 409 32.31 -27.61 -18.32
N THR A 410 31.01 -27.45 -18.55
CA THR A 410 30.04 -27.38 -17.46
C THR A 410 30.05 -28.71 -16.68
N PRO A 411 30.32 -28.70 -15.37
CA PRO A 411 30.24 -29.90 -14.57
C PRO A 411 28.84 -30.51 -14.63
N PRO A 412 28.70 -31.85 -14.63
CA PRO A 412 27.39 -32.46 -14.46
C PRO A 412 26.81 -32.04 -13.10
N GLY A 413 25.52 -31.67 -13.10
CA GLY A 413 24.80 -31.35 -11.88
C GLY A 413 23.45 -32.05 -11.89
N ASP A 414 23.11 -32.68 -10.77
CA ASP A 414 21.82 -33.33 -10.55
C ASP A 414 20.93 -32.43 -9.69
N VAL A 415 20.39 -31.39 -10.34
CA VAL A 415 19.41 -30.49 -9.70
C VAL A 415 18.02 -31.04 -9.99
N PRO A 416 17.28 -31.53 -8.98
CA PRO A 416 15.94 -32.05 -9.19
C PRO A 416 14.99 -30.98 -9.76
N VAL A 417 14.07 -31.41 -10.60
CA VAL A 417 13.01 -30.55 -11.15
C VAL A 417 11.95 -30.30 -10.07
N ASP A 418 11.85 -29.06 -9.58
CA ASP A 418 10.86 -28.62 -8.58
C ASP A 418 10.54 -27.12 -8.74
N PHE A 419 9.63 -26.59 -7.92
CA PHE A 419 9.41 -25.16 -7.75
C PHE A 419 10.44 -24.58 -6.77
N SER A 420 11.03 -23.42 -7.10
CA SER A 420 11.94 -22.69 -6.20
C SER A 420 11.22 -21.61 -5.40
N SER A 421 10.24 -20.93 -5.99
CA SER A 421 9.36 -19.96 -5.33
C SER A 421 8.08 -19.73 -6.15
N SER A 422 7.09 -19.06 -5.59
CA SER A 422 5.87 -18.72 -6.32
C SER A 422 5.10 -17.59 -5.67
N THR A 423 4.10 -17.05 -6.37
CA THR A 423 3.03 -16.28 -5.72
C THR A 423 2.47 -17.10 -4.56
N PRO A 424 2.23 -16.51 -3.38
CA PRO A 424 1.60 -17.22 -2.26
C PRO A 424 0.26 -17.85 -2.66
N THR A 425 -0.05 -19.02 -2.09
CA THR A 425 -1.25 -19.80 -2.42
C THR A 425 -2.32 -19.73 -1.33
N ASP A 426 -2.07 -18.99 -0.25
CA ASP A 426 -2.91 -18.87 0.94
C ASP A 426 -4.06 -17.87 0.77
N LYS A 427 -3.95 -16.97 -0.20
CA LYS A 427 -4.97 -15.97 -0.54
C LYS A 427 -5.33 -16.00 -2.03
N PRO A 428 -6.57 -15.65 -2.39
CA PRO A 428 -6.93 -15.45 -3.78
C PRO A 428 -6.08 -14.36 -4.45
N VAL A 429 -5.85 -14.53 -5.75
CA VAL A 429 -5.25 -13.51 -6.62
C VAL A 429 -6.34 -12.88 -7.48
N GLY A 430 -6.23 -11.59 -7.81
CA GLY A 430 -7.19 -10.92 -8.68
C GLY A 430 -7.11 -11.38 -10.13
N ALA A 431 -8.21 -11.26 -10.88
CA ALA A 431 -8.33 -11.70 -12.26
C ALA A 431 -7.40 -10.98 -13.26
N ASP A 432 -6.87 -9.82 -12.89
CA ASP A 432 -5.90 -9.04 -13.67
C ASP A 432 -4.47 -9.14 -13.13
N SER A 433 -4.18 -10.06 -12.22
CA SER A 433 -2.85 -10.20 -11.62
C SER A 433 -1.88 -11.00 -12.48
N VAL A 434 -0.58 -10.69 -12.37
CA VAL A 434 0.51 -11.60 -12.73
C VAL A 434 0.68 -12.65 -11.61
N VAL A 435 0.60 -13.93 -11.97
CA VAL A 435 0.92 -15.05 -11.09
C VAL A 435 2.22 -15.69 -11.55
N TYR A 436 3.15 -15.96 -10.63
CA TYR A 436 4.44 -16.57 -10.95
C TYR A 436 4.68 -17.88 -10.20
N ALA A 437 5.48 -18.73 -10.84
CA ALA A 437 5.97 -20.00 -10.33
C ALA A 437 7.40 -20.22 -10.84
N GLU A 438 8.38 -19.85 -10.03
CA GLU A 438 9.78 -20.12 -10.30
C GLU A 438 10.09 -21.61 -10.14
N THR A 439 11.01 -22.11 -10.96
CA THR A 439 11.44 -23.52 -10.95
C THR A 439 12.92 -23.64 -10.63
N SER A 440 13.34 -24.85 -10.25
CA SER A 440 14.76 -25.16 -10.08
C SER A 440 15.52 -24.95 -11.39
N HIS A 441 16.86 -24.86 -11.29
CA HIS A 441 17.72 -24.49 -12.40
C HIS A 441 18.76 -25.57 -12.73
N PRO A 442 18.37 -26.69 -13.36
CA PRO A 442 19.31 -27.67 -13.91
C PRO A 442 20.30 -27.02 -14.88
N VAL A 443 21.56 -27.46 -14.83
CA VAL A 443 22.67 -26.75 -15.49
C VAL A 443 22.57 -26.77 -17.03
N ARG A 444 21.88 -27.77 -17.60
CA ARG A 444 21.79 -28.00 -19.05
C ARG A 444 20.35 -28.07 -19.59
N SER A 445 19.34 -27.79 -18.77
CA SER A 445 17.94 -27.85 -19.20
C SER A 445 17.08 -26.84 -18.46
N VAL A 446 16.01 -26.41 -19.11
CA VAL A 446 15.02 -25.49 -18.53
C VAL A 446 13.75 -26.29 -18.18
N PRO A 447 13.36 -26.40 -16.90
CA PRO A 447 12.10 -27.01 -16.55
C PRO A 447 10.93 -26.20 -17.11
N SER A 448 10.02 -26.86 -17.82
CA SER A 448 8.84 -26.22 -18.39
C SER A 448 7.69 -26.20 -17.39
N VAL A 449 7.15 -25.01 -17.13
CA VAL A 449 5.88 -24.85 -16.42
C VAL A 449 4.72 -25.07 -17.38
N ARG A 450 3.83 -26.00 -17.02
CA ARG A 450 2.54 -26.19 -17.69
C ARG A 450 1.45 -25.50 -16.88
N TRP A 451 0.74 -24.59 -17.52
CA TRP A 451 -0.37 -23.85 -16.92
C TRP A 451 -1.72 -24.46 -17.31
N GLU A 452 -2.58 -24.64 -16.32
CA GLU A 452 -3.98 -25.06 -16.45
C GLU A 452 -4.88 -24.03 -15.78
N LEU A 453 -5.91 -23.58 -16.49
CA LEU A 453 -6.95 -22.69 -16.01
C LEU A 453 -8.26 -23.46 -16.06
N ASP A 454 -8.88 -23.69 -14.90
CA ASP A 454 -10.09 -24.52 -14.73
C ASP A 454 -9.94 -25.92 -15.37
N GLY A 455 -8.76 -26.52 -15.19
CA GLY A 455 -8.42 -27.83 -15.73
C GLY A 455 -8.11 -27.85 -17.23
N ARG A 456 -8.22 -26.71 -17.94
CA ARG A 456 -7.85 -26.59 -19.36
C ARG A 456 -6.45 -26.04 -19.48
N ARG A 457 -5.62 -26.69 -20.31
CA ARG A 457 -4.28 -26.18 -20.60
C ARG A 457 -4.37 -24.81 -21.28
N VAL A 458 -3.66 -23.83 -20.74
CA VAL A 458 -3.53 -22.50 -21.33
C VAL A 458 -2.09 -22.22 -21.72
N LYS A 459 -1.89 -21.31 -22.69
CA LYS A 459 -0.57 -20.74 -22.91
C LYS A 459 -0.24 -19.88 -21.70
N GLY A 460 1.00 -19.94 -21.23
CA GLY A 460 1.58 -19.14 -20.15
C GLY A 460 2.99 -18.71 -20.53
N GLY A 461 3.64 -17.94 -19.68
CA GLY A 461 5.08 -17.74 -19.73
C GLY A 461 5.83 -18.98 -19.26
N ASP A 462 7.15 -18.94 -19.37
CA ASP A 462 8.01 -19.97 -18.82
C ASP A 462 7.91 -20.06 -17.30
N ARG A 463 7.66 -18.93 -16.61
CA ARG A 463 7.59 -18.86 -15.15
C ARG A 463 6.47 -18.00 -14.60
N ASP A 464 5.72 -17.31 -15.44
CA ASP A 464 4.65 -16.43 -15.04
C ASP A 464 3.46 -16.47 -16.00
N ILE A 465 2.34 -15.92 -15.56
CA ILE A 465 1.13 -15.81 -16.35
C ILE A 465 0.35 -14.56 -15.95
N TYR A 466 0.12 -13.68 -16.92
CA TYR A 466 -0.75 -12.51 -16.74
C TYR A 466 -2.21 -12.94 -16.94
N LEU A 467 -3.02 -12.87 -15.89
CA LEU A 467 -4.39 -13.38 -15.89
C LEU A 467 -5.35 -12.51 -16.70
N GLY A 468 -5.15 -11.19 -16.73
CA GLY A 468 -6.08 -10.26 -17.38
C GLY A 468 -6.28 -10.49 -18.87
N ARG A 469 -5.34 -11.18 -19.54
CA ARG A 469 -5.47 -11.56 -20.97
C ARG A 469 -6.53 -12.63 -21.24
N PHE A 470 -6.96 -13.37 -20.22
CA PHE A 470 -7.95 -14.43 -20.37
C PHE A 470 -9.38 -13.91 -20.33
N HIS A 471 -9.58 -12.66 -19.88
CA HIS A 471 -10.91 -12.05 -19.72
C HIS A 471 -11.86 -13.02 -19.01
N LEU A 472 -11.45 -13.47 -17.82
CA LEU A 472 -12.18 -14.43 -17.03
C LEU A 472 -13.62 -13.97 -16.81
N SER A 473 -14.54 -14.93 -16.85
CA SER A 473 -15.91 -14.68 -16.40
C SER A 473 -15.91 -14.31 -14.91
N LYS A 474 -16.99 -13.69 -14.45
CA LYS A 474 -17.16 -13.43 -13.02
C LYS A 474 -17.23 -14.74 -12.22
N GLY A 475 -16.72 -14.69 -10.99
CA GLY A 475 -16.71 -15.81 -10.04
C GLY A 475 -15.32 -16.34 -9.72
N THR A 476 -15.27 -17.52 -9.10
CA THR A 476 -14.02 -18.15 -8.69
C THR A 476 -13.46 -19.06 -9.78
N HIS A 477 -12.17 -18.89 -10.11
CA HIS A 477 -11.43 -19.73 -11.05
C HIS A 477 -10.23 -20.41 -10.37
N LYS A 478 -9.68 -21.45 -11.00
CA LYS A 478 -8.51 -22.17 -10.50
C LYS A 478 -7.37 -22.16 -11.50
N LEU A 479 -6.23 -21.62 -11.08
CA LEU A 479 -4.97 -21.73 -11.81
C LEU A 479 -4.13 -22.86 -11.22
N VAL A 480 -3.52 -23.68 -12.07
CA VAL A 480 -2.56 -24.71 -11.67
C VAL A 480 -1.29 -24.60 -12.52
N ALA A 481 -0.14 -24.54 -11.86
CA ALA A 481 1.17 -24.73 -12.47
C ALA A 481 1.66 -26.15 -12.21
N ARG A 482 2.20 -26.83 -13.23
CA ARG A 482 2.83 -28.16 -13.10
C ARG A 482 4.23 -28.16 -13.67
N VAL A 483 5.15 -28.77 -12.92
CA VAL A 483 6.58 -28.89 -13.27
C VAL A 483 7.04 -30.29 -12.86
N GLY A 484 7.43 -31.11 -13.83
CA GLY A 484 7.69 -32.53 -13.58
C GLY A 484 6.46 -33.22 -12.94
N SER A 485 6.65 -33.85 -11.79
CA SER A 485 5.57 -34.46 -10.98
C SER A 485 4.93 -33.51 -9.95
N LYS A 486 5.41 -32.27 -9.86
CA LYS A 486 5.00 -31.30 -8.84
C LYS A 486 3.89 -30.39 -9.37
N SER A 487 3.05 -29.87 -8.47
CA SER A 487 2.06 -28.85 -8.81
C SER A 487 1.93 -27.77 -7.74
N ARG A 488 1.46 -26.59 -8.16
CA ARG A 488 0.97 -25.49 -7.32
C ARG A 488 -0.36 -25.01 -7.86
N ALA A 489 -1.26 -24.57 -6.98
CA ALA A 489 -2.58 -24.13 -7.35
C ALA A 489 -2.93 -22.83 -6.64
N TRP A 490 -3.61 -21.93 -7.36
CA TRP A 490 -4.12 -20.66 -6.85
C TRP A 490 -5.61 -20.57 -7.13
N THR A 491 -6.33 -20.01 -6.17
CA THR A 491 -7.68 -19.51 -6.39
C THR A 491 -7.55 -18.14 -7.05
N ILE A 492 -8.21 -17.95 -8.18
CA ILE A 492 -8.37 -16.64 -8.80
C ILE A 492 -9.75 -16.13 -8.39
N ASP A 493 -9.78 -14.94 -7.84
CA ASP A 493 -10.99 -14.20 -7.61
C ASP A 493 -11.24 -13.27 -8.81
N ALA A 494 -12.27 -13.59 -9.60
CA ALA A 494 -12.74 -12.78 -10.72
C ALA A 494 -14.14 -12.20 -10.47
N GLU A 495 -14.69 -12.34 -9.26
CA GLU A 495 -15.91 -11.62 -8.89
C GLU A 495 -15.52 -10.21 -8.44
N PRO A 496 -15.93 -9.15 -9.17
CA PRO A 496 -15.67 -7.81 -8.68
C PRO A 496 -16.56 -7.50 -7.47
N PRO A 497 -16.08 -6.70 -6.51
CA PRO A 497 -16.90 -6.31 -5.37
C PRO A 497 -18.07 -5.46 -5.83
N THR A 498 -19.13 -5.44 -5.03
CA THR A 498 -20.28 -4.57 -5.26
C THR A 498 -20.24 -3.35 -4.34
N VAL A 499 -20.86 -2.26 -4.76
CA VAL A 499 -21.08 -1.08 -3.93
C VAL A 499 -22.51 -0.59 -4.13
N LYS A 500 -23.20 -0.33 -3.03
CA LYS A 500 -24.52 0.29 -3.01
C LYS A 500 -24.42 1.70 -2.49
N TYR A 501 -25.19 2.61 -3.06
CA TYR A 501 -25.36 3.95 -2.50
C TYR A 501 -26.73 4.08 -1.83
N GLU A 502 -26.77 4.87 -0.77
CA GLU A 502 -27.99 5.31 -0.11
C GLU A 502 -27.94 6.83 0.03
N LEU A 503 -29.04 7.51 -0.31
CA LEU A 503 -29.17 8.95 -0.19
C LEU A 503 -30.19 9.31 0.89
N SER A 504 -30.03 10.47 1.52
CA SER A 504 -31.14 11.08 2.27
C SER A 504 -32.33 11.36 1.35
N LYS A 505 -33.50 11.61 1.93
CA LYS A 505 -34.73 11.86 1.17
C LYS A 505 -34.57 13.05 0.21
N ALA A 506 -34.68 12.79 -1.10
CA ALA A 506 -34.70 13.83 -2.13
C ALA A 506 -36.06 14.53 -2.21
N ALA A 507 -36.05 15.80 -2.65
CA ALA A 507 -37.26 16.56 -2.94
C ALA A 507 -37.97 16.05 -4.20
N GLN A 508 -37.18 15.63 -5.20
CA GLN A 508 -37.67 15.01 -6.42
C GLN A 508 -36.71 13.89 -6.85
N VAL A 509 -37.26 12.78 -7.33
CA VAL A 509 -36.50 11.72 -8.00
C VAL A 509 -36.98 11.64 -9.44
N ARG A 510 -36.03 11.73 -10.38
CA ARG A 510 -36.28 11.58 -11.82
C ARG A 510 -35.68 10.24 -12.26
N PRO A 511 -36.50 9.21 -12.48
CA PRO A 511 -36.00 7.90 -12.89
C PRO A 511 -35.45 7.96 -14.32
N GLY A 512 -34.49 7.10 -14.61
CA GLY A 512 -33.83 6.98 -15.90
C GLY A 512 -32.68 5.97 -15.81
N HIS A 513 -31.95 5.76 -16.91
CA HIS A 513 -30.76 4.90 -16.90
C HIS A 513 -29.73 5.36 -15.86
N THR A 514 -29.47 6.67 -15.82
CA THR A 514 -28.75 7.34 -14.73
C THR A 514 -29.79 8.17 -13.97
N PRO A 515 -30.28 7.72 -12.80
CA PRO A 515 -31.31 8.44 -12.04
C PRO A 515 -30.79 9.80 -11.57
N GLU A 516 -31.68 10.79 -11.50
CA GLU A 516 -31.37 12.13 -10.98
C GLU A 516 -32.18 12.41 -9.69
N TYR A 517 -31.48 12.90 -8.66
CA TYR A 517 -32.03 13.26 -7.36
C TYR A 517 -31.90 14.77 -7.14
N VAL A 518 -33.01 15.44 -6.87
CA VAL A 518 -33.03 16.89 -6.62
C VAL A 518 -33.16 17.14 -5.12
N PHE A 519 -32.27 17.98 -4.58
CA PHE A 519 -32.26 18.38 -3.18
C PHE A 519 -32.39 19.90 -3.05
N ASP A 520 -33.18 20.33 -2.07
CA ASP A 520 -33.42 21.75 -1.73
C ASP A 520 -32.47 22.26 -0.64
N GLY A 521 -31.50 21.45 -0.27
CA GLY A 521 -30.55 21.71 0.79
C GLY A 521 -29.55 20.55 0.93
N PRO A 522 -28.79 20.52 2.03
CA PRO A 522 -27.84 19.45 2.31
C PRO A 522 -28.43 18.05 2.17
N PHE A 523 -27.61 17.11 1.69
CA PHE A 523 -28.00 15.71 1.56
C PHE A 523 -26.86 14.79 1.97
N THR A 524 -27.18 13.59 2.42
CA THR A 524 -26.19 12.59 2.80
C THR A 524 -26.09 11.47 1.79
N MET A 525 -24.89 10.93 1.62
CA MET A 525 -24.60 9.74 0.83
C MET A 525 -23.87 8.69 1.67
N ARG A 526 -24.39 7.47 1.70
CA ARG A 526 -23.66 6.30 2.19
C ARG A 526 -23.22 5.45 1.02
N LEU A 527 -21.98 4.97 1.05
CA LEU A 527 -21.53 3.88 0.21
C LEU A 527 -21.29 2.64 1.07
N THR A 528 -21.84 1.52 0.65
CA THR A 528 -21.68 0.23 1.33
C THR A 528 -21.12 -0.77 0.33
N GLY A 529 -19.83 -1.06 0.47
CA GLY A 529 -19.13 -2.10 -0.27
C GLY A 529 -19.45 -3.49 0.27
N ALA A 530 -19.56 -4.48 -0.60
CA ALA A 530 -19.73 -5.88 -0.24
C ALA A 530 -19.02 -6.77 -1.27
N ASP A 531 -18.46 -7.87 -0.79
CA ASP A 531 -17.71 -8.83 -1.60
C ASP A 531 -18.16 -10.26 -1.26
N ASP A 532 -17.95 -11.20 -2.17
CA ASP A 532 -18.26 -12.62 -1.95
C ASP A 532 -17.16 -13.34 -1.15
N HIS A 533 -16.00 -12.70 -0.99
CA HIS A 533 -14.90 -13.15 -0.15
C HIS A 533 -14.79 -12.35 1.15
N ALA A 534 -14.17 -12.97 2.17
CA ALA A 534 -13.84 -12.27 3.40
C ALA A 534 -12.72 -11.27 3.14
N GLY A 535 -12.95 -10.00 3.49
CA GLY A 535 -12.02 -8.93 3.27
C GLY A 535 -12.66 -7.58 3.53
N VAL A 536 -11.86 -6.52 3.47
CA VAL A 536 -12.38 -5.15 3.51
C VAL A 536 -12.58 -4.68 2.07
N VAL A 537 -13.72 -4.05 1.80
CA VAL A 537 -14.02 -3.45 0.50
C VAL A 537 -13.83 -1.95 0.61
N VAL A 538 -12.93 -1.40 -0.19
CA VAL A 538 -12.73 0.05 -0.28
C VAL A 538 -13.77 0.59 -1.25
N SER A 539 -14.67 1.44 -0.76
CA SER A 539 -15.60 2.18 -1.61
C SER A 539 -15.01 3.52 -1.98
N GLU A 540 -15.27 4.00 -3.19
CA GLU A 540 -14.79 5.29 -3.66
C GLU A 540 -15.89 6.03 -4.40
N PHE A 541 -15.79 7.36 -4.41
CA PHE A 541 -16.59 8.20 -5.29
C PHE A 541 -15.77 9.31 -5.92
N ARG A 542 -16.33 9.92 -6.97
CA ARG A 542 -15.85 11.20 -7.52
C ARG A 542 -17.02 12.04 -8.00
N VAL A 543 -16.80 13.33 -8.11
CA VAL A 543 -17.78 14.31 -8.55
C VAL A 543 -17.34 14.86 -9.90
N ASP A 544 -18.23 14.84 -10.89
CA ASP A 544 -18.03 15.43 -12.23
C ASP A 544 -16.72 15.00 -12.93
N GLY A 545 -16.31 13.74 -12.74
CA GLY A 545 -15.10 13.20 -13.37
C GLY A 545 -13.78 13.69 -12.77
N ASP A 546 -13.81 14.33 -11.59
CA ASP A 546 -12.65 14.72 -10.79
C ASP A 546 -11.87 13.48 -10.25
N GLY A 547 -11.09 13.64 -9.20
CA GLY A 547 -10.33 12.55 -8.58
C GLY A 547 -11.19 11.53 -7.87
N TRP A 548 -10.76 10.26 -7.93
CA TRP A 548 -11.31 9.24 -7.04
C TRP A 548 -10.94 9.54 -5.59
N PHE A 549 -11.96 9.53 -4.75
CA PHE A 549 -11.88 9.79 -3.32
C PHE A 549 -12.33 8.54 -2.56
N ASN A 550 -11.45 8.05 -1.68
CA ASN A 550 -11.74 6.94 -0.78
C ASN A 550 -12.85 7.33 0.21
N TYR A 551 -13.95 6.60 0.18
CA TYR A 551 -15.08 6.81 1.06
C TYR A 551 -14.81 6.18 2.43
N PHE A 552 -14.81 7.00 3.47
CA PHE A 552 -14.55 6.58 4.86
C PHE A 552 -15.70 6.95 5.82
N GLY A 553 -16.91 7.19 5.30
CA GLY A 553 -18.03 7.67 6.11
C GLY A 553 -17.95 9.18 6.36
N TRP A 554 -17.83 9.62 7.61
CA TRP A 554 -17.66 11.03 7.98
C TRP A 554 -16.39 11.24 8.82
N PRO A 555 -15.67 12.37 8.71
CA PRO A 555 -14.37 12.56 9.37
C PRO A 555 -14.34 12.32 10.89
N THR A 556 -15.45 12.60 11.59
CA THR A 556 -15.57 12.41 13.05
C THR A 556 -16.33 11.13 13.44
N ASP A 557 -16.90 10.42 12.46
CA ASP A 557 -17.68 9.19 12.66
C ASP A 557 -17.71 8.38 11.36
N SER A 558 -16.91 7.32 11.28
CA SER A 558 -16.87 6.45 10.09
C SER A 558 -18.20 5.74 9.82
N SER A 559 -19.08 5.64 10.81
CA SER A 559 -20.41 5.05 10.63
C SER A 559 -21.41 6.05 10.07
N ALA A 560 -21.16 7.36 10.12
CA ALA A 560 -22.04 8.37 9.57
C ALA A 560 -21.90 8.48 8.03
N PRO A 561 -22.99 8.79 7.31
CA PRO A 561 -22.92 9.00 5.87
C PRO A 561 -22.18 10.31 5.55
N TRP A 562 -21.65 10.41 4.34
CA TRP A 562 -20.98 11.61 3.85
C TRP A 562 -22.02 12.72 3.61
N LEU A 563 -21.83 13.88 4.24
CA LEU A 563 -22.74 15.03 4.11
C LEU A 563 -22.26 15.99 3.02
N PHE A 564 -23.08 16.19 2.00
CA PHE A 564 -22.88 17.22 0.98
C PHE A 564 -23.64 18.50 1.34
N THR A 565 -22.98 19.64 1.25
CA THR A 565 -23.57 20.98 1.42
C THR A 565 -23.00 21.97 0.41
N GLU A 566 -23.72 23.06 0.12
CA GLU A 566 -23.28 24.10 -0.83
C GLU A 566 -21.88 24.64 -0.54
N ASN A 567 -21.62 24.90 0.75
CA ASN A 567 -20.38 25.53 1.22
C ASN A 567 -19.38 24.53 1.84
N GLY A 568 -19.76 23.26 1.92
CA GLY A 568 -19.10 22.23 2.72
C GLY A 568 -19.34 22.41 4.22
N THR A 569 -18.85 21.44 4.99
CA THR A 569 -18.86 21.44 6.46
C THR A 569 -17.44 21.59 6.97
N VAL A 570 -17.21 22.57 7.85
CA VAL A 570 -15.89 22.80 8.44
C VAL A 570 -15.71 21.89 9.65
N ILE A 571 -14.72 21.02 9.60
CA ILE A 571 -14.31 20.12 10.70
C ILE A 571 -12.83 20.34 10.95
N ASP A 572 -12.50 20.80 12.15
CA ASP A 572 -11.15 21.19 12.54
C ASP A 572 -10.45 22.02 11.46
N SER A 573 -11.18 23.03 10.97
CA SER A 573 -10.76 23.99 9.96
C SER A 573 -10.47 23.43 8.57
N LEU A 574 -10.90 22.21 8.25
CA LEU A 574 -10.96 21.67 6.89
C LEU A 574 -12.40 21.56 6.41
N THR A 575 -12.62 21.89 5.13
CA THR A 575 -13.94 21.84 4.52
C THR A 575 -14.17 20.49 3.84
N TYR A 576 -15.18 19.77 4.29
CA TYR A 576 -15.60 18.48 3.73
C TYR A 576 -16.97 18.58 3.04
N GLY A 577 -17.20 17.73 2.04
CA GLY A 577 -18.52 17.59 1.42
C GLY A 577 -19.05 18.84 0.71
N LYS A 578 -18.16 19.72 0.24
CA LYS A 578 -18.60 20.87 -0.57
C LYS A 578 -19.10 20.39 -1.93
N LEU A 579 -20.34 20.75 -2.27
CA LEU A 579 -20.94 20.53 -3.59
C LEU A 579 -21.72 21.78 -3.97
N GLY A 580 -21.32 22.48 -5.04
CA GLY A 580 -21.98 23.72 -5.45
C GLY A 580 -23.45 23.52 -5.83
N LYS A 581 -24.18 24.63 -5.99
CA LYS A 581 -25.50 24.58 -6.62
C LYS A 581 -25.38 24.17 -8.09
N GLY A 582 -26.39 23.47 -8.57
CA GLY A 582 -26.45 22.99 -9.93
C GLY A 582 -26.46 21.47 -10.00
N ARG A 583 -26.24 20.97 -11.22
CA ARG A 583 -26.32 19.55 -11.56
C ARG A 583 -24.93 18.94 -11.58
N HIS A 584 -24.76 17.87 -10.82
CA HIS A 584 -23.53 17.11 -10.65
C HIS A 584 -23.75 15.63 -10.99
N THR A 585 -22.70 14.98 -11.45
CA THR A 585 -22.63 13.53 -11.62
C THR A 585 -21.76 12.96 -10.51
N ILE A 586 -22.33 12.05 -9.72
CA ILE A 586 -21.60 11.29 -8.71
C ILE A 586 -21.32 9.92 -9.30
N GLU A 587 -20.05 9.60 -9.46
CA GLU A 587 -19.59 8.28 -9.89
C GLU A 587 -19.05 7.54 -8.66
N TYR A 588 -19.30 6.24 -8.56
CA TYR A 588 -18.88 5.44 -7.43
C TYR A 588 -18.44 4.04 -7.86
N ARG A 589 -17.48 3.48 -7.13
CA ARG A 589 -16.95 2.13 -7.36
C ARG A 589 -16.46 1.52 -6.04
N ALA A 590 -16.01 0.28 -6.12
CA ALA A 590 -15.40 -0.47 -5.04
C ALA A 590 -14.20 -1.29 -5.51
N MET A 591 -13.29 -1.55 -4.58
CA MET A 591 -12.14 -2.44 -4.74
C MET A 591 -12.08 -3.44 -3.59
N ASP A 592 -11.68 -4.67 -3.91
CA ASP A 592 -11.52 -5.75 -2.93
C ASP A 592 -10.03 -5.96 -2.58
N THR A 593 -9.79 -6.93 -1.69
CA THR A 593 -8.46 -7.30 -1.23
C THR A 593 -7.63 -8.05 -2.28
N ALA A 594 -8.25 -8.67 -3.29
CA ALA A 594 -7.59 -9.35 -4.39
C ALA A 594 -7.08 -8.36 -5.46
N GLY A 595 -7.58 -7.12 -5.41
CA GLY A 595 -7.22 -6.02 -6.28
C GLY A 595 -8.22 -5.78 -7.42
N ASN A 596 -9.34 -6.51 -7.46
CA ASN A 596 -10.38 -6.28 -8.46
C ASN A 596 -11.06 -4.94 -8.20
N THR A 597 -11.58 -4.32 -9.26
CA THR A 597 -12.27 -3.04 -9.19
C THR A 597 -13.55 -3.15 -10.00
N THR A 598 -14.70 -2.86 -9.40
CA THR A 598 -15.94 -2.83 -10.18
C THR A 598 -15.93 -1.68 -11.17
N THR A 599 -16.58 -1.89 -12.32
CA THR A 599 -16.94 -0.81 -13.22
C THR A 599 -17.70 0.26 -12.44
N ALA A 600 -17.32 1.53 -12.64
CA ALA A 600 -17.97 2.65 -11.99
C ALA A 600 -19.44 2.73 -12.41
N ALA A 601 -20.31 2.92 -11.43
CA ALA A 601 -21.69 3.30 -11.63
C ALA A 601 -21.88 4.78 -11.33
N GLU A 602 -22.99 5.36 -11.76
CA GLU A 602 -23.25 6.79 -11.59
C GLU A 602 -24.71 7.09 -11.24
N PHE A 603 -24.92 8.21 -10.55
CA PHE A 603 -26.21 8.87 -10.41
C PHE A 603 -26.00 10.39 -10.50
N LYS A 604 -27.08 11.13 -10.73
CA LYS A 604 -27.05 12.59 -10.85
C LYS A 604 -27.68 13.23 -9.63
N VAL A 605 -27.12 14.36 -9.23
CA VAL A 605 -27.64 15.20 -8.15
C VAL A 605 -27.85 16.60 -8.68
N THR A 606 -29.00 17.21 -8.37
CA THR A 606 -29.20 18.65 -8.57
C THR A 606 -29.44 19.31 -7.22
N LEU A 607 -28.52 20.18 -6.79
CA LEU A 607 -28.64 20.98 -5.57
C LEU A 607 -29.18 22.38 -5.93
N ARG A 608 -30.32 22.77 -5.35
CA ARG A 608 -31.03 24.04 -5.67
C ARG A 608 -30.69 25.21 -4.74
#